data_AF-A0A0F8ZGR7-F1
#
_entry.id   AF-A0A0F8ZGR7-F1
#
_cell.length_a   1.000
_cell.length_b   1.000
_cell.length_c   1.000
_cell.angle_alpha   90.00
_cell.angle_beta   90.00
_cell.angle_gamma   90.00
#
_symmetry.space_group_name_H-M   'P 1'
#
loop_
_entity.id
_entity.type
_entity.pdbx_description
1 polymer ?
#
loop_
_entity_poly.entity_id
_entity_poly.type
_entity_poly.pdbx_seq_one_letter_code
_entity_poly.pdbx_strand_id
1 'polypeptide(L)'
;MTEGTGEVWTDWDFKRVIAITHAQTNEAHQAYYHRRLNNAAATKQYDIFLANLSRLYADIRPFLQEILKEKKLKRRTIKKEDIQTLTTFIRVMDKSRQTNRRLKPTTAVTFFDLLTTFLKEWGLLDIEQTTPNTNTSIETI
;
A
#
# COMPACT_ATOMS: atom_id res chain seq x y z
N MET A 1 -4.00 -32.79 16.00
CA MET A 1 -3.16 -31.66 15.60
C MET A 1 -3.45 -31.42 14.13
N THR A 2 -4.34 -30.48 13.81
CA THR A 2 -4.58 -30.06 12.42
C THR A 2 -3.47 -29.10 12.06
N GLU A 3 -2.56 -29.55 11.19
CA GLU A 3 -1.60 -28.71 10.51
C GLU A 3 -2.35 -27.53 9.89
N GLY A 4 -2.04 -26.32 10.34
CA GLY A 4 -2.61 -25.12 9.76
C GLY A 4 -2.18 -25.07 8.31
N THR A 5 -3.14 -25.21 7.39
CA THR A 5 -3.00 -24.84 5.98
C THR A 5 -2.75 -23.34 5.93
N GLY A 6 -1.52 -22.92 6.20
CA GLY A 6 -1.07 -21.55 6.07
C GLY A 6 -1.07 -21.22 4.59
N GLU A 7 -2.22 -20.81 4.08
CA GLU A 7 -2.41 -20.40 2.70
C GLU A 7 -1.42 -19.26 2.39
N VAL A 8 -0.35 -19.58 1.66
CA VAL A 8 0.66 -18.61 1.26
C VAL A 8 0.07 -17.78 0.14
N TRP A 9 -0.16 -16.49 0.39
CA TRP A 9 -0.64 -15.57 -0.63
C TRP A 9 0.35 -15.52 -1.80
N THR A 10 -0.17 -15.62 -3.01
CA THR A 10 0.63 -15.42 -4.21
C THR A 10 0.96 -13.93 -4.41
N ASP A 11 1.97 -13.61 -5.22
CA ASP A 11 2.27 -12.22 -5.63
C ASP A 11 1.05 -11.55 -6.27
N TRP A 12 0.24 -12.31 -7.01
CA TRP A 12 -1.01 -11.84 -7.60
C TRP A 12 -2.07 -11.49 -6.55
N ASP A 13 -2.26 -12.33 -5.53
CA ASP A 13 -3.20 -12.06 -4.44
C ASP A 13 -2.81 -10.80 -3.67
N PHE A 14 -1.52 -10.66 -3.38
CA PHE A 14 -0.98 -9.48 -2.71
C PHE A 14 -1.25 -8.21 -3.53
N LYS A 15 -0.86 -8.19 -4.81
CA LYS A 15 -1.12 -7.04 -5.71
C LYS A 15 -2.59 -6.68 -5.81
N ARG A 16 -3.48 -7.68 -5.87
CA ARG A 16 -4.93 -7.47 -5.88
C ARG A 16 -5.41 -6.78 -4.61
N VAL A 17 -4.96 -7.22 -3.44
CA VAL A 17 -5.34 -6.60 -2.15
C VAL A 17 -4.83 -5.16 -2.06
N ILE A 18 -3.60 -4.90 -2.50
CA ILE A 18 -3.02 -3.56 -2.56
C ILE A 18 -3.83 -2.65 -3.48
N ALA A 19 -4.15 -3.09 -4.70
CA ALA A 19 -4.92 -2.29 -5.65
C ALA A 19 -6.34 -1.98 -5.16
N ILE A 20 -7.04 -2.95 -4.57
CA ILE A 20 -8.38 -2.75 -4.02
C ILE A 20 -8.33 -1.74 -2.87
N THR A 21 -7.40 -1.92 -1.93
CA THR A 21 -7.26 -1.02 -0.77
C THR A 21 -6.86 0.38 -1.22
N HIS A 22 -6.00 0.51 -2.24
CA HIS A 22 -5.65 1.78 -2.87
C HIS A 22 -6.87 2.48 -3.47
N ALA A 23 -7.69 1.77 -4.25
CA ALA A 23 -8.90 2.31 -4.86
C ALA A 23 -9.90 2.83 -3.80
N GLN A 24 -10.14 2.04 -2.75
CA GLN A 24 -10.98 2.43 -1.61
C GLN A 24 -10.42 3.64 -0.84
N THR A 25 -9.09 3.73 -0.72
CA THR A 25 -8.44 4.89 -0.11
C THR A 25 -8.66 6.14 -0.96
N ASN A 26 -8.50 6.04 -2.28
CA ASN A 26 -8.72 7.15 -3.21
C ASN A 26 -10.20 7.61 -3.21
N GLU A 27 -11.16 6.69 -3.19
CA GLU A 27 -12.58 7.03 -3.15
C GLU A 27 -12.93 7.81 -1.87
N ALA A 28 -12.48 7.33 -0.70
CA ALA A 28 -12.69 8.01 0.57
C ALA A 28 -12.04 9.40 0.60
N HIS A 29 -10.86 9.52 -0.01
CA HIS A 29 -10.15 10.78 -0.17
C HIS A 29 -10.92 11.80 -1.03
N GLN A 30 -11.43 11.38 -2.20
CA GLN A 30 -12.27 12.24 -3.04
C GLN A 30 -13.56 12.64 -2.32
N ALA A 31 -14.22 11.69 -1.64
CA ALA A 31 -15.41 11.94 -0.85
C ALA A 31 -15.17 12.96 0.28
N TYR A 32 -14.03 12.87 0.96
CA TYR A 32 -13.60 13.89 1.93
C TYR A 32 -13.42 15.25 1.26
N TYR A 33 -12.70 15.34 0.14
CA TYR A 33 -12.47 16.60 -0.56
C TYR A 33 -13.76 17.28 -1.01
N HIS A 34 -14.70 16.54 -1.57
CA HIS A 34 -16.00 17.06 -1.98
C HIS A 34 -16.85 17.55 -0.80
N ARG A 35 -16.69 16.92 0.37
CA ARG A 35 -17.52 17.21 1.55
C ARG A 35 -16.84 18.09 2.59
N ARG A 36 -15.56 18.44 2.44
CA ARG A 36 -14.77 19.15 3.48
C ARG A 36 -15.35 20.50 3.92
N LEU A 37 -16.23 21.09 3.12
CA LEU A 37 -16.97 22.31 3.46
C LEU A 37 -18.19 22.04 4.38
N ASN A 38 -18.60 20.78 4.56
CA ASN A 38 -19.72 20.30 5.37
C ASN A 38 -19.21 19.45 6.55
N ASN A 39 -19.31 19.98 7.77
CA ASN A 39 -18.47 19.56 8.92
C ASN A 39 -18.60 18.08 9.37
N ALA A 40 -19.81 17.52 9.51
CA ALA A 40 -19.95 16.17 10.10
C ALA A 40 -19.65 15.03 9.10
N ALA A 41 -20.15 15.16 7.87
CA ALA A 41 -19.93 14.16 6.83
C ALA A 41 -18.47 14.13 6.34
N ALA A 42 -17.79 15.29 6.32
CA ALA A 42 -16.36 15.36 6.04
C ALA A 42 -15.52 14.58 7.04
N THR A 43 -15.82 14.73 8.33
CA THR A 43 -15.07 14.07 9.40
C THR A 43 -15.15 12.54 9.27
N LYS A 44 -16.34 11.99 8.99
CA LYS A 44 -16.52 10.55 8.77
C LYS A 44 -15.73 10.05 7.56
N GLN A 45 -15.76 10.77 6.43
CA GLN A 45 -15.00 10.37 5.24
C GLN A 45 -13.49 10.47 5.47
N TYR A 46 -13.05 11.44 6.26
CA TYR A 46 -11.65 11.57 6.65
C TYR A 46 -11.19 10.40 7.53
N ASP A 47 -12.03 9.90 8.44
CA ASP A 47 -11.70 8.73 9.24
C ASP A 47 -11.63 7.44 8.42
N ILE A 48 -12.53 7.26 7.44
CA ILE A 48 -12.47 6.14 6.49
C ILE A 48 -11.18 6.23 5.66
N PHE A 49 -10.83 7.42 5.17
CA PHE A 49 -9.58 7.66 4.45
C PHE A 49 -8.35 7.29 5.31
N LEU A 50 -8.29 7.74 6.56
CA LEU A 50 -7.19 7.41 7.46
C LEU A 50 -7.11 5.91 7.78
N ALA A 51 -8.24 5.23 7.94
CA ALA A 51 -8.29 3.80 8.17
C ALA A 51 -7.74 3.01 6.96
N ASN A 52 -8.20 3.34 5.76
CA ASN A 52 -7.74 2.70 4.52
C ASN A 52 -6.25 2.99 4.26
N LEU A 53 -5.79 4.23 4.50
CA LEU A 53 -4.38 4.61 4.41
C LEU A 53 -3.51 3.83 5.41
N SER A 54 -3.98 3.64 6.65
CA SER A 54 -3.26 2.87 7.67
C SER A 54 -3.17 1.39 7.32
N ARG A 55 -4.24 0.82 6.74
CA ARG A 55 -4.27 -0.56 6.24
C ARG A 55 -3.29 -0.74 5.08
N LEU A 56 -3.39 0.12 4.07
CA LEU A 56 -2.50 0.10 2.90
C LEU A 56 -1.03 0.21 3.32
N TYR A 57 -0.73 1.10 4.28
CA TYR A 57 0.61 1.18 4.87
C TYR A 57 1.03 -0.11 5.57
N ALA A 58 0.15 -0.74 6.37
CA ALA A 58 0.46 -1.97 7.08
C ALA A 58 0.90 -3.07 6.11
N ASP A 59 0.15 -3.23 5.02
CA ASP A 59 0.34 -4.30 4.05
C ASP A 59 1.67 -4.13 3.29
N ILE A 60 2.09 -2.88 3.01
CA ILE A 60 3.33 -2.61 2.26
C ILE A 60 4.54 -2.25 3.13
N ARG A 61 4.37 -2.01 4.44
CA ARG A 61 5.46 -1.63 5.34
C ARG A 61 6.66 -2.60 5.30
N PRO A 62 6.48 -3.94 5.30
CA PRO A 62 7.60 -4.87 5.17
C PRO A 62 8.38 -4.65 3.89
N PHE A 63 7.68 -4.49 2.76
CA PHE A 63 8.28 -4.21 1.47
C PHE A 63 9.10 -2.92 1.52
N LEU A 64 8.54 -1.81 2.00
CA LEU A 64 9.26 -0.54 2.14
C LEU A 64 10.52 -0.63 3.02
N GLN A 65 10.49 -1.47 4.05
CA GLN A 65 11.66 -1.72 4.92
C GLN A 65 12.75 -2.52 4.20
N GLU A 66 12.38 -3.48 3.35
CA GLU A 66 13.32 -4.20 2.49
C GLU A 66 13.99 -3.26 1.49
N ILE A 67 13.22 -2.36 0.86
CA ILE A 67 13.74 -1.32 -0.02
C ILE A 67 14.86 -0.51 0.67
N LEU A 68 14.61 -0.07 1.92
CA LEU A 68 15.55 0.73 2.70
C LEU A 68 16.82 -0.05 3.09
N LYS A 69 16.73 -1.37 3.24
CA LYS A 69 17.88 -2.23 3.57
C LYS A 69 18.75 -2.53 2.35
N GLU A 70 18.13 -2.90 1.23
CA GLU A 70 18.86 -3.36 0.05
C GLU A 70 19.48 -2.21 -0.76
N LYS A 71 18.97 -0.97 -0.62
CA LYS A 71 19.38 0.22 -1.39
C LYS A 71 19.38 0.04 -2.92
N LYS A 72 18.82 -1.08 -3.39
CA LYS A 72 18.64 -1.46 -4.78
C LYS A 72 17.29 -2.13 -4.84
N LEU A 73 16.41 -1.66 -5.71
CA LEU A 73 15.24 -2.43 -6.08
C LEU A 73 15.49 -3.05 -7.44
N LYS A 74 14.95 -4.26 -7.66
CA LYS A 74 14.95 -4.94 -8.97
C LYS A 74 14.63 -3.89 -10.05
N ARG A 75 15.66 -3.44 -10.79
CA ARG A 75 15.64 -2.49 -11.93
C ARG A 75 15.88 -0.98 -11.69
N ARG A 76 16.05 -0.44 -10.47
CA ARG A 76 16.38 1.00 -10.30
C ARG A 76 17.29 1.31 -9.11
N THR A 77 18.28 2.19 -9.34
CA THR A 77 19.02 2.84 -8.26
C THR A 77 18.13 3.88 -7.58
N ILE A 78 17.90 3.71 -6.28
CA ILE A 78 17.08 4.63 -5.49
C ILE A 78 17.93 5.85 -5.14
N LYS A 79 17.41 7.07 -5.36
CA LYS A 79 18.16 8.28 -5.02
C LYS A 79 18.19 8.48 -3.50
N LYS A 80 19.19 9.19 -3.01
CA LYS A 80 19.30 9.53 -1.56
C LYS A 80 18.05 10.26 -1.04
N GLU A 81 17.44 11.10 -1.87
CA GLU A 81 16.21 11.84 -1.56
C GLU A 81 15.01 10.90 -1.37
N ASP A 82 14.89 9.86 -2.20
CA ASP A 82 13.82 8.85 -2.10
C ASP A 82 13.96 8.06 -0.79
N ILE A 83 15.19 7.70 -0.41
CA ILE A 83 15.49 7.03 0.87
C ILE A 83 15.08 7.90 2.05
N GLN A 84 15.43 9.19 2.03
CA GLN A 84 15.09 10.13 3.10
C GLN A 84 13.57 10.33 3.19
N THR A 85 12.90 10.37 2.04
CA THR A 85 11.44 10.49 1.95
C THR A 85 10.74 9.26 2.50
N LEU A 86 11.15 8.06 2.07
CA LEU A 86 10.65 6.78 2.59
C LEU A 86 10.86 6.61 4.10
N THR A 87 12.05 6.98 4.59
CA THR A 87 12.39 6.92 6.02
C THR A 87 11.49 7.87 6.82
N THR A 88 11.29 9.09 6.32
CA THR A 88 10.41 10.08 6.96
C THR A 88 8.97 9.60 6.98
N PHE A 89 8.50 9.07 5.84
CA PHE A 89 7.16 8.49 5.69
C PHE A 89 6.91 7.38 6.72
N ILE A 90 7.76 6.35 6.75
CA ILE A 90 7.66 5.24 7.70
C ILE A 90 7.62 5.75 9.15
N ARG A 91 8.55 6.66 9.50
CA ARG A 91 8.62 7.21 10.86
C ARG A 91 7.34 7.92 11.27
N VAL A 92 6.74 8.71 10.39
CA VAL A 92 5.50 9.44 10.73
C VAL A 92 4.31 8.49 10.81
N MET A 93 4.20 7.53 9.89
CA MET A 93 3.12 6.53 9.92
C MET A 93 3.21 5.64 11.17
N ASP A 94 4.41 5.15 11.51
CA ASP A 94 4.64 4.36 12.73
C ASP A 94 4.30 5.18 13.98
N LYS A 95 4.74 6.45 14.05
CA LYS A 95 4.43 7.33 15.18
C LYS A 95 2.94 7.63 15.30
N SER A 96 2.25 7.87 14.19
CA SER A 96 0.79 8.09 14.17
C SER A 96 0.04 6.89 14.74
N ARG A 97 0.44 5.67 14.35
CA ARG A 97 -0.12 4.41 14.86
C ARG A 97 0.19 4.19 16.34
N GLN A 98 1.46 4.34 16.74
CA GLN A 98 1.90 4.16 18.13
C GLN A 98 1.21 5.10 19.11
N THR A 99 0.96 6.35 18.68
CA THR A 99 0.36 7.38 19.54
C THR A 99 -1.16 7.48 19.39
N ASN A 100 -1.77 6.65 18.53
CA ASN A 100 -3.17 6.74 18.12
C ASN A 100 -3.60 8.18 17.74
N ARG A 101 -2.68 8.94 17.14
CA ARG A 101 -2.91 10.34 16.75
C ARG A 101 -3.25 10.40 15.28
N ARG A 102 -4.33 11.13 14.97
CA ARG A 102 -4.74 11.44 13.61
C ARG A 102 -3.65 12.26 12.93
N LEU A 103 -3.38 11.93 11.66
CA LEU A 103 -2.61 12.81 10.80
C LEU A 103 -3.43 14.08 10.53
N LYS A 104 -2.73 15.19 10.25
CA LYS A 104 -3.39 16.36 9.66
C LYS A 104 -3.81 16.01 8.22
N PRO A 105 -4.95 16.53 7.72
CA PRO A 105 -5.44 16.20 6.38
C PRO A 105 -4.39 16.38 5.29
N THR A 106 -3.71 17.53 5.27
CA THR A 106 -2.64 17.80 4.28
C THR A 106 -1.53 16.77 4.31
N THR A 107 -1.09 16.37 5.51
CA THR A 107 -0.05 15.34 5.68
C THR A 107 -0.52 13.97 5.19
N ALA A 108 -1.78 13.59 5.50
CA ALA A 108 -2.34 12.33 5.06
C ALA A 108 -2.47 12.26 3.52
N VAL A 109 -2.87 13.36 2.87
CA VAL A 109 -2.89 13.46 1.41
C VAL A 109 -1.50 13.31 0.80
N THR A 110 -0.51 14.09 1.29
CA THR A 110 0.87 13.98 0.81
C THR A 110 1.40 12.56 0.92
N PHE A 111 1.07 11.85 1.99
CA PHE A 111 1.46 10.45 2.16
C PHE A 111 0.74 9.51 1.22
N PHE A 112 -0.56 9.70 1.00
CA PHE A 112 -1.30 8.90 0.05
C PHE A 112 -0.77 9.07 -1.39
N ASP A 113 -0.41 10.30 -1.79
CA ASP A 113 0.16 10.59 -3.12
C ASP A 113 1.55 9.96 -3.29
N LEU A 114 2.39 10.06 -2.25
CA LEU A 114 3.69 9.42 -2.19
C LEU A 114 3.55 7.89 -2.35
N LEU A 115 2.66 7.30 -1.56
CA LEU A 115 2.36 5.86 -1.62
C LEU A 115 1.89 5.46 -3.01
N THR A 116 0.99 6.25 -3.60
CA THR A 116 0.44 5.97 -4.93
C THR A 116 1.54 5.96 -5.98
N THR A 117 2.44 6.94 -5.95
CA THR A 117 3.60 7.01 -6.84
C THR A 117 4.45 5.74 -6.70
N PHE A 118 4.74 5.36 -5.46
CA PHE A 118 5.49 4.16 -5.15
C PHE A 118 4.84 2.87 -5.64
N LEU A 119 3.55 2.67 -5.35
CA LEU A 119 2.82 1.49 -5.78
C LEU A 119 2.79 1.36 -7.32
N LYS A 120 2.69 2.48 -8.04
CA LYS A 120 2.76 2.51 -9.51
C LYS A 120 4.15 2.21 -10.03
N GLU A 121 5.17 2.92 -9.54
CA GLU A 121 6.56 2.73 -10.01
C GLU A 121 7.06 1.30 -9.79
N TRP A 122 6.50 0.58 -8.82
CA TRP A 122 6.85 -0.80 -8.51
C TRP A 122 5.88 -1.85 -9.07
N GLY A 123 4.95 -1.45 -9.94
CA GLY A 123 4.00 -2.36 -10.59
C GLY A 123 3.12 -3.10 -9.59
N LEU A 124 2.91 -2.54 -8.39
CA LEU A 124 2.05 -3.12 -7.37
C LEU A 124 0.57 -2.81 -7.63
N LEU A 125 0.29 -1.85 -8.50
CA LEU A 125 -1.07 -1.57 -9.01
C LEU A 125 -1.34 -2.22 -10.37
N ASP A 126 -0.32 -2.74 -11.05
CA ASP A 126 -0.45 -3.37 -12.36
C ASP A 126 -0.76 -4.86 -12.16
N ILE A 127 -2.06 -5.20 -12.23
CA ILE A 127 -2.52 -6.59 -12.09
C ILE A 127 -2.64 -7.22 -13.47
N GLU A 128 -1.60 -7.93 -13.89
CA GLU A 128 -1.71 -8.89 -14.99
C GLU A 128 -2.05 -10.27 -14.40
N GLN A 129 -3.08 -10.95 -14.94
CA GLN A 129 -3.31 -12.34 -14.60
C GLN A 129 -2.14 -13.17 -15.15
N THR A 130 -1.36 -13.80 -14.27
CA THR A 130 -0.52 -14.92 -14.69
C THR A 130 -1.46 -16.04 -15.11
N THR A 131 -1.67 -16.20 -16.42
CA THR A 131 -2.27 -17.42 -16.96
C THR A 131 -1.53 -18.62 -16.40
N PRO A 132 -2.22 -19.63 -15.85
CA PRO A 132 -1.56 -20.85 -15.40
C PRO A 132 -0.81 -21.45 -16.59
N ASN A 133 0.49 -21.70 -16.41
CA ASN A 133 1.33 -22.41 -17.39
C ASN A 133 0.71 -23.80 -17.61
N THR A 134 -0.13 -23.89 -18.62
CA THR A 134 -0.67 -25.15 -19.12
C THR A 134 0.33 -25.63 -20.15
N ASN A 135 1.33 -26.40 -19.70
CA ASN A 135 2.04 -27.46 -20.45
C ASN A 135 3.27 -27.91 -19.66
N THR A 136 3.03 -28.60 -18.55
CA THR A 136 3.87 -29.76 -18.27
C THR A 136 3.33 -30.86 -19.17
N SER A 137 3.94 -31.03 -20.35
CA SER A 137 3.76 -32.26 -21.12
C SER A 137 4.19 -33.40 -20.19
N ILE A 138 3.22 -34.13 -19.67
CA ILE A 138 3.46 -35.43 -19.06
C ILE A 138 3.82 -36.31 -20.25
N GLU A 139 5.13 -36.49 -20.49
CA GLU A 139 5.62 -37.60 -21.31
C GLU A 139 5.02 -38.88 -20.72
N THR A 140 4.10 -39.47 -21.48
CA THR A 140 3.53 -40.77 -21.13
C THR A 140 4.56 -41.82 -21.54
N ILE A 141 5.03 -42.56 -20.54
CA ILE A 141 5.92 -43.73 -20.66
C ILE A 141 5.16 -44.88 -21.32
#